data_AF-A0A066X4V3-F1
#
_entry.id   AF-A0A066X4V3-F1
#
_cell.length_a   1.000
_cell.length_b   1.000
_cell.length_c   1.000
_cell.angle_alpha   90.00
_cell.angle_beta   90.00
_cell.angle_gamma   90.00
#
_symmetry.space_group_name_H-M   'P 1'
#
loop_
_entity.id
_entity.type
_entity.pdbx_description
1 polymer ?
#
loop_
_entity_poly.entity_id
_entity_poly.type
_entity_poly.pdbx_seq_one_letter_code
_entity_poly.pdbx_strand_id
1 'polypeptide(L)'
;MASQKPSNRPSLIFELPNRPPFGWTDFLHVTTLGNEEIEQLLLECNYAKAVLQKECDRRQTQGEPVPMSQELYTVLKRNQGRARNRDTTPQPSDETTWLIARLTGSHFQFDEARLSTYEKASLVSLSMNLANYPGAEPIRLEAARFSSQSCYTVFPTLSKEDRQLASLIFFAGNDVPHCFLSTASFRWSENGEIEFQECSLPGSIKSLKDKGIAYEKTKGTYSVSEAAVEDSKDEFWKVKVLEHICRIFPKDSHMAPTNYTQTGYALLPILRHVANHFYNLGASRTWEYSMQRAALETFLSATQFGDLSWKLQAMRASEELVLLSNDPISRARVEIRRLALRRLFPSVLTHQQTFRGLHDCRPHGLATNKRSNAFLGQLELIEVQALIDDKASAEDVWWATKRFQPFDKNNVSSQENLILLELYFLYAKSLRYWGRIEEANVQFQSLLKLYTKDKVNQAIQDVLDGASTRQASRRWGVPRSTIHNRIHGIQSRDTAFIDLQRLSQTQESKLAS
;
A
#
# COMPACT_ATOMS: atom_id res chain seq x y z
N MET A 1 -53.93 26.84 -31.00
CA MET A 1 -53.30 25.80 -31.84
C MET A 1 -51.83 26.15 -31.95
N ALA A 2 -50.82 25.41 -31.50
CA ALA A 2 -50.69 24.07 -30.95
C ALA A 2 -49.78 24.13 -29.69
N SER A 3 -50.09 23.28 -28.71
CA SER A 3 -49.45 23.18 -27.40
C SER A 3 -48.12 22.42 -27.51
N GLN A 4 -47.04 23.03 -27.01
CA GLN A 4 -45.76 22.35 -26.76
C GLN A 4 -45.89 21.47 -25.51
N LYS A 5 -45.77 20.15 -25.69
CA LYS A 5 -45.57 19.20 -24.59
C LYS A 5 -44.12 19.24 -24.14
N PRO A 6 -43.82 19.37 -22.84
CA PRO A 6 -42.49 19.08 -22.32
C PRO A 6 -42.27 17.57 -22.32
N SER A 7 -41.23 17.09 -23.00
CA SER A 7 -40.83 15.69 -22.94
C SER A 7 -40.17 15.41 -21.60
N ASN A 8 -40.95 14.92 -20.63
CA ASN A 8 -40.44 14.19 -19.48
C ASN A 8 -39.73 12.92 -19.98
N ARG A 9 -38.40 12.97 -20.11
CA ARG A 9 -37.58 11.77 -20.13
C ARG A 9 -37.00 11.58 -18.72
N PRO A 10 -37.21 10.43 -18.07
CA PRO A 10 -36.50 10.11 -16.83
C PRO A 10 -35.02 9.93 -17.17
N SER A 11 -34.17 10.84 -16.71
CA SER A 11 -32.74 10.59 -16.66
C SER A 11 -32.49 9.58 -15.55
N LEU A 12 -32.33 8.30 -15.91
CA LEU A 12 -31.71 7.31 -15.03
C LEU A 12 -30.23 7.68 -14.90
N ILE A 13 -29.91 8.44 -13.86
CA ILE A 13 -28.54 8.66 -13.42
C ILE A 13 -28.12 7.35 -12.75
N PHE A 14 -27.36 6.52 -13.46
CA PHE A 14 -26.59 5.47 -12.82
C PHE A 14 -25.33 6.11 -12.25
N GLU A 15 -25.38 6.44 -10.96
CA GLU A 15 -24.16 6.59 -10.18
C GLU A 15 -23.54 5.19 -10.05
N LEU A 16 -22.62 4.85 -10.95
CA LEU A 16 -21.69 3.77 -10.67
C LEU A 16 -20.91 4.21 -9.43
N PRO A 17 -20.94 3.45 -8.31
CA PRO A 17 -20.11 3.78 -7.17
C PRO A 17 -18.67 3.83 -7.68
N ASN A 18 -17.93 4.88 -7.30
CA ASN A 18 -16.48 4.95 -7.45
C ASN A 18 -15.86 3.75 -6.70
N ARG A 19 -15.91 2.56 -7.31
CA ARG A 19 -15.16 1.39 -6.86
C ARG A 19 -13.81 1.44 -7.58
N PRO A 20 -12.70 1.27 -6.85
CA PRO A 20 -11.40 1.09 -7.45
C PRO A 20 -11.41 -0.13 -8.40
N PRO A 21 -10.42 -0.25 -9.31
CA PRO A 21 -10.21 -1.46 -10.09
C PRO A 21 -10.26 -2.70 -9.18
N PHE A 22 -10.85 -3.78 -9.71
CA PHE A 22 -11.09 -5.05 -9.01
C PHE A 22 -9.86 -5.44 -8.18
N GLY A 23 -9.97 -5.32 -6.86
CA GLY A 23 -8.86 -5.46 -5.94
C GLY A 23 -8.72 -6.89 -5.42
N TRP A 24 -7.61 -7.20 -4.75
CA TRP A 24 -7.41 -8.51 -4.12
C TRP A 24 -8.45 -8.82 -3.01
N THR A 25 -9.12 -7.81 -2.47
CA THR A 25 -10.27 -7.97 -1.57
C THR A 25 -11.51 -8.52 -2.28
N ASP A 26 -11.69 -8.19 -3.56
CA ASP A 26 -12.75 -8.74 -4.40
C ASP A 26 -12.37 -10.17 -4.84
N PHE A 27 -11.09 -10.45 -5.07
CA PHE A 27 -10.57 -11.82 -5.27
C PHE A 27 -10.82 -12.71 -4.03
N LEU A 28 -10.52 -12.21 -2.82
CA LEU A 28 -10.78 -12.93 -1.58
C LEU A 28 -12.28 -13.22 -1.39
N HIS A 29 -13.15 -12.26 -1.71
CA HIS A 29 -14.61 -12.45 -1.71
C HIS A 29 -15.04 -13.55 -2.68
N VAL A 30 -14.49 -13.57 -3.90
CA VAL A 30 -14.81 -14.58 -4.93
C VAL A 30 -14.28 -15.96 -4.55
N THR A 31 -13.09 -16.05 -3.92
CA THR A 31 -12.52 -17.33 -3.46
C THR A 31 -13.26 -17.95 -2.28
N THR A 32 -14.12 -17.20 -1.60
CA THR A 32 -14.98 -17.70 -0.51
C THR A 32 -16.39 -18.07 -0.99
N LEU A 33 -16.72 -17.85 -2.26
CA LEU A 33 -18.03 -18.14 -2.81
C LEU A 33 -18.24 -19.65 -3.00
N GLY A 34 -19.43 -20.13 -2.64
CA GLY A 34 -19.91 -21.46 -3.00
C GLY A 34 -20.18 -21.57 -4.51
N ASN A 35 -20.31 -22.80 -5.01
CA ASN A 35 -20.53 -23.05 -6.45
C ASN A 35 -21.76 -22.31 -7.01
N GLU A 36 -22.86 -22.23 -6.23
CA GLU A 36 -24.08 -21.50 -6.64
C GLU A 36 -23.84 -20.00 -6.78
N GLU A 37 -23.03 -19.41 -5.91
CA GLU A 37 -22.70 -17.98 -5.93
C GLU A 37 -21.74 -17.64 -7.08
N ILE A 38 -20.86 -18.57 -7.46
CA ILE A 38 -19.98 -18.46 -8.64
C ILE A 38 -20.80 -18.54 -9.93
N GLU A 39 -21.76 -19.46 -10.02
CA GLU A 39 -22.66 -19.55 -11.18
C GLU A 39 -23.49 -18.28 -11.34
N GLN A 40 -23.96 -17.70 -10.22
CA GLN A 40 -24.68 -16.43 -10.23
C GLN A 40 -23.79 -15.26 -10.69
N LEU A 41 -22.54 -15.20 -10.27
CA LEU A 41 -21.57 -14.20 -10.73
C LEU A 41 -21.27 -14.32 -12.23
N LEU A 42 -21.15 -15.54 -12.75
CA LEU A 42 -20.99 -15.80 -14.18
C LEU A 42 -22.23 -15.36 -14.98
N LEU A 43 -23.43 -15.60 -14.45
CA LEU A 43 -24.68 -15.14 -15.03
C LEU A 43 -24.73 -13.60 -15.10
N GLU A 44 -24.31 -12.92 -14.04
CA GLU A 44 -24.22 -11.45 -13.99
C GLU A 44 -23.20 -10.90 -15.01
N CYS A 45 -22.06 -11.57 -15.19
CA CYS A 45 -21.06 -11.19 -16.20
C CYS A 45 -21.62 -11.36 -17.63
N ASN A 46 -22.33 -12.45 -17.90
CA ASN A 46 -23.00 -12.67 -19.18
C ASN A 46 -24.10 -11.64 -19.44
N TYR A 47 -24.85 -11.25 -18.41
CA TYR A 47 -25.85 -10.19 -18.50
C TYR A 47 -25.21 -8.83 -18.80
N ALA A 48 -24.14 -8.46 -18.09
CA ALA A 48 -23.40 -7.23 -18.34
C ALA A 48 -22.85 -7.16 -19.77
N LYS A 49 -22.31 -8.28 -20.27
CA LYS A 49 -21.86 -8.42 -21.66
C LYS A 49 -23.00 -8.20 -22.67
N ALA A 50 -24.17 -8.80 -22.43
CA ALA A 50 -25.34 -8.63 -23.30
C ALA A 50 -25.86 -7.18 -23.31
N VAL A 51 -25.88 -6.51 -22.15
CA VAL A 51 -26.27 -5.10 -22.03
C VAL A 51 -25.30 -4.19 -22.79
N LEU A 52 -23.99 -4.42 -22.63
CA LEU A 52 -22.97 -3.66 -23.35
C LEU A 52 -23.04 -3.86 -24.86
N GLN A 53 -23.29 -5.09 -25.31
CA GLN A 53 -23.49 -5.40 -26.73
C GLN A 53 -24.70 -4.65 -27.29
N LYS A 54 -25.83 -4.69 -26.58
CA LYS A 54 -27.07 -4.00 -27.00
C LYS A 54 -26.90 -2.49 -27.05
N GLU A 55 -26.15 -1.90 -26.13
CA GLU A 55 -25.85 -0.46 -26.14
C GLU A 55 -24.89 -0.08 -27.27
N CYS A 56 -23.91 -0.94 -27.60
CA CYS A 56 -23.06 -0.75 -28.77
C CYS A 56 -23.89 -0.79 -30.06
N ASP A 57 -24.77 -1.76 -30.21
CA ASP A 57 -25.64 -1.92 -31.38
C ASP A 57 -26.63 -0.73 -31.51
N ARG A 58 -27.17 -0.25 -30.39
CA ARG A 58 -28.02 0.95 -30.33
C ARG A 58 -27.27 2.21 -30.79
N ARG A 59 -26.04 2.42 -30.33
CA ARG A 59 -25.24 3.59 -30.73
C ARG A 59 -24.82 3.53 -32.18
N GLN A 60 -24.45 2.35 -32.67
CA GLN A 60 -24.14 2.13 -34.08
C GLN A 60 -25.35 2.42 -34.99
N THR A 61 -26.55 1.97 -34.60
CA THR A 61 -27.78 2.24 -35.36
C THR A 61 -28.19 3.72 -35.32
N GLN A 62 -27.75 4.47 -34.30
CA GLN A 62 -28.03 5.90 -34.16
C GLN A 62 -26.92 6.81 -34.70
N GLY A 63 -25.84 6.25 -35.25
CA GLY A 63 -24.68 7.03 -35.70
C GLY A 63 -23.93 7.74 -34.57
N GLU A 64 -24.16 7.32 -33.32
CA GLU A 64 -23.45 7.87 -32.16
C GLU A 64 -22.07 7.21 -32.03
N PRO A 65 -21.03 7.98 -31.65
CA PRO A 65 -19.72 7.39 -31.38
C PRO A 65 -19.81 6.43 -30.18
N VAL A 66 -19.38 5.19 -30.40
CA VAL A 66 -19.31 4.17 -29.35
C VAL A 66 -18.20 4.59 -28.37
N PRO A 67 -18.46 4.69 -27.05
CA PRO A 67 -17.42 4.98 -26.08
C PRO A 67 -16.60 3.71 -25.89
N MET A 68 -15.57 3.52 -26.72
CA MET A 68 -14.58 2.47 -26.55
C MET A 68 -13.22 3.13 -26.43
N SER A 69 -12.50 2.83 -25.35
CA SER A 69 -11.06 3.03 -25.32
C SER A 69 -10.46 2.38 -26.57
N GLN A 70 -9.51 3.08 -27.19
CA GLN A 70 -8.83 2.71 -28.45
C GLN A 70 -8.33 1.25 -28.46
N GLU A 71 -8.10 0.66 -27.28
CA GLU A 71 -7.61 -0.69 -27.03
C GLU A 71 -8.65 -1.77 -27.38
N LEU A 72 -9.92 -1.61 -26.97
CA LEU A 72 -10.96 -2.61 -27.24
C LEU A 72 -11.25 -2.72 -28.75
N TYR A 73 -11.19 -1.58 -29.45
CA TYR A 73 -11.35 -1.50 -30.91
C TYR A 73 -10.15 -2.09 -31.68
N THR A 74 -8.93 -1.93 -31.16
CA THR A 74 -7.71 -2.47 -31.79
C THR A 74 -7.62 -3.99 -31.66
N VAL A 75 -8.05 -4.54 -30.52
CA VAL A 75 -8.16 -5.99 -30.29
C VAL A 75 -9.24 -6.61 -31.17
N LEU A 76 -10.40 -5.95 -31.32
CA LEU A 76 -11.48 -6.45 -32.19
C LEU A 76 -11.12 -6.35 -33.68
N LYS A 77 -10.46 -5.27 -34.13
CA LYS A 77 -10.10 -5.04 -35.54
C LYS A 77 -8.94 -5.91 -36.03
N ARG A 78 -7.94 -6.22 -35.18
CA ARG A 78 -6.88 -7.20 -35.51
C ARG A 78 -7.42 -8.63 -35.73
N ASN A 79 -8.58 -8.94 -35.15
CA ASN A 79 -9.21 -10.26 -35.20
C ASN A 79 -10.25 -10.44 -36.32
N GLN A 80 -10.51 -9.43 -37.15
CA GLN A 80 -11.40 -9.54 -38.33
C GLN A 80 -10.67 -10.05 -39.60
N GLY A 81 -9.35 -10.26 -39.57
CA GLY A 81 -8.53 -10.44 -40.77
C GLY A 81 -7.94 -11.83 -41.03
N ARG A 82 -8.42 -12.91 -40.40
CA ARG A 82 -7.95 -14.28 -40.71
C ARG A 82 -9.10 -15.13 -41.23
N ALA A 83 -8.92 -15.64 -42.45
CA ALA A 83 -9.90 -16.44 -43.15
C ALA A 83 -10.34 -17.64 -42.31
N ARG A 84 -11.66 -17.81 -42.18
CA ARG A 84 -12.29 -19.04 -41.70
C ARG A 84 -11.86 -20.19 -42.60
N ASN A 85 -11.13 -21.17 -42.06
CA ASN A 85 -11.25 -22.53 -42.59
C ASN A 85 -12.67 -22.98 -42.27
N ARG A 86 -13.49 -23.04 -43.32
CA ARG A 86 -14.77 -23.74 -43.30
C ARG A 86 -14.41 -25.22 -43.16
N ASP A 87 -14.60 -25.76 -41.96
CA ASP A 87 -14.95 -27.16 -41.68
C ASP A 87 -14.63 -27.47 -40.21
N THR A 88 -15.37 -26.82 -39.32
CA THR A 88 -15.64 -27.30 -37.95
C THR A 88 -16.74 -26.42 -37.38
N THR A 89 -17.97 -26.93 -37.38
CA THR A 89 -19.06 -26.38 -36.57
C THR A 89 -18.79 -26.78 -35.11
N PRO A 90 -18.55 -25.85 -34.18
CA PRO A 90 -18.46 -26.20 -32.77
C PRO A 90 -19.85 -26.51 -32.24
N GLN A 91 -20.00 -27.63 -31.56
CA GLN A 91 -21.15 -27.93 -30.71
C GLN A 91 -21.14 -27.04 -29.45
N PRO A 92 -22.30 -26.79 -28.80
CA PRO A 92 -22.51 -25.63 -27.92
C PRO A 92 -21.96 -25.75 -26.49
N SER A 93 -21.02 -26.65 -26.18
CA SER A 93 -20.56 -26.86 -24.79
C SER A 93 -19.22 -26.21 -24.44
N ASP A 94 -18.58 -25.48 -25.37
CA ASP A 94 -17.15 -25.21 -25.29
C ASP A 94 -16.82 -23.70 -25.27
N GLU A 95 -17.58 -22.94 -24.46
CA GLU A 95 -17.48 -21.48 -24.37
C GLU A 95 -16.16 -21.01 -23.73
N THR A 96 -15.61 -21.79 -22.79
CA THR A 96 -14.35 -21.47 -22.08
C THR A 96 -13.14 -21.60 -23.00
N THR A 97 -13.07 -22.70 -23.77
CA THR A 97 -12.01 -22.95 -24.75
C THR A 97 -12.05 -21.93 -25.89
N TRP A 98 -13.27 -21.58 -26.33
CA TRP A 98 -13.45 -20.52 -27.32
C TRP A 98 -12.99 -19.15 -26.81
N LEU A 99 -13.30 -18.80 -25.56
CA LEU A 99 -12.91 -17.52 -24.96
C LEU A 99 -11.38 -17.42 -24.75
N ILE A 100 -10.74 -18.48 -24.27
CA ILE A 100 -9.28 -18.53 -24.05
C ILE A 100 -8.52 -18.48 -25.38
N ALA A 101 -8.97 -19.21 -26.41
CA ALA A 101 -8.39 -19.14 -27.74
C ALA A 101 -8.56 -17.74 -28.37
N ARG A 102 -9.68 -17.05 -28.09
CA ARG A 102 -9.94 -15.68 -28.53
C ARG A 102 -9.02 -14.65 -27.85
N LEU A 103 -8.72 -14.83 -26.56
CA LEU A 103 -7.96 -13.89 -25.75
C LEU A 103 -6.44 -14.06 -25.89
N THR A 104 -5.96 -15.27 -26.14
CA THR A 104 -4.52 -15.59 -26.21
C THR A 104 -3.95 -15.68 -27.63
N GLY A 105 -4.82 -15.65 -28.65
CA GLY A 105 -4.42 -15.72 -30.06
C GLY A 105 -3.76 -17.04 -30.49
N SER A 106 -3.77 -18.05 -29.61
CA SER A 106 -3.12 -19.35 -29.81
C SER A 106 -4.13 -20.46 -29.55
N HIS A 107 -4.27 -21.41 -30.47
CA HIS A 107 -5.00 -22.65 -30.20
C HIS A 107 -4.14 -23.53 -29.29
N PHE A 108 -4.29 -23.38 -27.98
CA PHE A 108 -3.83 -24.38 -27.05
C PHE A 108 -4.87 -25.49 -26.98
N GLN A 109 -4.50 -26.70 -27.41
CA GLN A 109 -5.29 -27.89 -27.10
C GLN A 109 -5.04 -28.27 -25.64
N PHE A 110 -5.97 -27.93 -24.76
CA PHE A 110 -6.03 -28.50 -23.42
C PHE A 110 -7.11 -29.57 -23.39
N ASP A 111 -6.83 -30.67 -22.70
CA ASP A 111 -7.82 -31.68 -22.37
C ASP A 111 -8.67 -31.17 -21.20
N GLU A 112 -9.85 -30.63 -21.52
CA GLU A 112 -10.71 -29.91 -20.59
C GLU A 112 -11.20 -30.76 -19.41
N ALA A 113 -11.16 -32.09 -19.57
CA ALA A 113 -11.52 -33.08 -18.55
C ALA A 113 -10.45 -33.22 -17.44
N ARG A 114 -9.26 -32.63 -17.63
CA ARG A 114 -8.14 -32.75 -16.67
C ARG A 114 -7.89 -31.48 -15.85
N LEU A 115 -8.50 -30.36 -16.21
CA LEU A 115 -8.36 -29.11 -15.47
C LEU A 115 -9.39 -29.06 -14.35
N SER A 116 -8.92 -28.93 -13.12
CA SER A 116 -9.76 -28.66 -11.96
C SER A 116 -10.47 -27.31 -12.13
N THR A 117 -11.63 -27.16 -11.50
CA THR A 117 -12.39 -25.88 -11.46
C THR A 117 -11.51 -24.72 -10.96
N TYR A 118 -10.55 -25.01 -10.08
CA TYR A 118 -9.56 -24.08 -9.58
C TYR A 118 -8.57 -23.58 -10.65
N GLU A 119 -8.09 -24.48 -11.52
CA GLU A 119 -7.20 -24.12 -12.64
C GLU A 119 -7.96 -23.34 -13.72
N LYS A 120 -9.22 -23.69 -13.98
CA LYS A 120 -10.10 -22.93 -14.90
C LYS A 120 -10.32 -21.50 -14.39
N ALA A 121 -10.61 -21.33 -13.10
CA ALA A 121 -10.77 -20.00 -12.48
C ALA A 121 -9.47 -19.19 -12.49
N SER A 122 -8.33 -19.85 -12.29
CA SER A 122 -7.00 -19.23 -12.33
C SER A 122 -6.61 -18.76 -13.74
N LEU A 123 -7.00 -19.50 -14.79
CA LEU A 123 -6.79 -19.10 -16.19
C LEU A 123 -7.69 -17.93 -16.61
N VAL A 124 -8.96 -17.93 -16.20
CA VAL A 124 -9.88 -16.79 -16.40
C VAL A 124 -9.38 -15.55 -15.65
N SER A 125 -8.88 -15.73 -14.43
CA SER A 125 -8.27 -14.69 -13.61
C SER A 125 -6.99 -14.10 -14.23
N LEU A 126 -6.08 -14.95 -14.74
CA LEU A 126 -4.89 -14.50 -15.45
C LEU A 126 -5.27 -13.68 -16.70
N SER A 127 -6.29 -14.13 -17.43
CA SER A 127 -6.77 -13.48 -18.65
C SER A 127 -7.43 -12.12 -18.37
N MET A 128 -8.21 -12.02 -17.28
CA MET A 128 -8.81 -10.78 -16.80
C MET A 128 -7.75 -9.79 -16.27
N ASN A 129 -6.71 -10.30 -15.60
CA ASN A 129 -5.60 -9.47 -15.15
C ASN A 129 -4.80 -8.93 -16.33
N LEU A 130 -4.49 -9.76 -17.33
CA LEU A 130 -3.84 -9.32 -18.57
C LEU A 130 -4.68 -8.31 -19.37
N ALA A 131 -6.00 -8.37 -19.27
CA ALA A 131 -6.91 -7.40 -19.88
C ALA A 131 -7.04 -6.08 -19.10
N ASN A 132 -6.73 -6.07 -17.79
CA ASN A 132 -6.81 -4.90 -16.91
C ASN A 132 -5.44 -4.23 -16.64
N TYR A 133 -4.34 -4.84 -17.06
CA TYR A 133 -3.09 -4.11 -17.21
C TYR A 133 -3.25 -3.13 -18.37
N PRO A 134 -2.93 -1.83 -18.21
CA PRO A 134 -2.62 -1.02 -19.37
C PRO A 134 -1.42 -1.72 -20.01
N GLY A 135 -1.64 -2.34 -21.16
CA GLY A 135 -0.54 -2.82 -21.97
C GLY A 135 0.39 -1.64 -22.17
N ALA A 136 1.65 -1.80 -21.77
CA ALA A 136 2.71 -1.17 -22.54
C ALA A 136 2.34 -1.42 -24.00
N GLU A 137 2.15 -0.35 -24.78
CA GLU A 137 1.96 -0.49 -26.21
C GLU A 137 2.99 -1.52 -26.70
N PRO A 138 2.62 -2.55 -27.48
CA PRO A 138 3.62 -3.18 -28.31
C PRO A 138 4.13 -2.04 -29.18
N ILE A 139 5.32 -1.56 -28.83
CA ILE A 139 6.05 -0.49 -29.50
C ILE A 139 5.81 -0.69 -30.99
N ARG A 140 4.95 0.15 -31.56
CA ARG A 140 5.15 0.46 -32.96
C ARG A 140 6.50 1.16 -32.94
N LEU A 141 7.51 0.45 -33.39
CA LEU A 141 8.65 1.05 -34.07
C LEU A 141 8.10 1.77 -35.32
N GLU A 142 7.29 2.80 -35.13
CA GLU A 142 7.67 4.08 -35.66
C GLU A 142 8.84 4.47 -34.73
N ALA A 143 10.08 4.04 -34.95
CA ALA A 143 10.82 4.47 -36.13
C ALA A 143 10.23 5.79 -36.69
N ALA A 144 9.94 6.75 -35.80
CA ALA A 144 10.56 8.04 -35.95
C ALA A 144 12.01 7.70 -36.28
N ARG A 145 12.28 7.66 -37.59
CA ARG A 145 13.58 7.99 -38.11
C ARG A 145 13.84 9.40 -37.57
N PHE A 146 14.20 9.49 -36.29
CA PHE A 146 15.45 10.13 -35.96
C PHE A 146 16.42 9.38 -36.84
N SER A 147 16.61 9.96 -38.03
CA SER A 147 17.71 9.63 -38.88
C SER A 147 18.88 9.38 -37.94
N SER A 148 19.48 8.22 -38.07
CA SER A 148 20.83 7.91 -37.63
C SER A 148 21.88 8.86 -38.24
N GLN A 149 21.49 10.07 -38.64
CA GLN A 149 22.35 11.23 -38.62
C GLN A 149 22.61 11.54 -37.15
N SER A 150 23.73 10.98 -36.72
CA SER A 150 24.60 11.45 -35.67
C SER A 150 24.67 12.98 -35.59
N CYS A 151 23.64 13.61 -35.04
CA CYS A 151 23.87 14.76 -34.20
C CYS A 151 24.33 14.17 -32.88
N TYR A 152 25.64 13.95 -32.76
CA TYR A 152 26.28 14.01 -31.45
C TYR A 152 25.96 15.41 -30.93
N THR A 153 24.79 15.59 -30.33
CA THR A 153 24.54 16.72 -29.46
C THR A 153 25.51 16.51 -28.33
N VAL A 154 26.68 17.11 -28.47
CA VAL A 154 27.62 17.34 -27.39
C VAL A 154 26.79 18.04 -26.33
N PHE A 155 26.27 17.27 -25.37
CA PHE A 155 25.55 17.86 -24.27
C PHE A 155 26.54 18.85 -23.63
N PRO A 156 26.16 20.13 -23.49
CA PRO A 156 27.01 21.10 -22.81
C PRO A 156 27.48 20.48 -21.50
N THR A 157 28.78 20.57 -21.22
CA THR A 157 29.49 19.83 -20.17
C THR A 157 28.62 19.69 -18.92
N LEU A 158 27.98 18.54 -18.75
CA LEU A 158 27.15 18.29 -17.58
C LEU A 158 28.03 18.38 -16.34
N SER A 159 27.50 19.03 -15.29
CA SER A 159 28.15 18.99 -13.99
C SER A 159 28.27 17.52 -13.57
N LYS A 160 29.29 17.22 -12.77
CA LYS A 160 29.48 15.88 -12.22
C LYS A 160 28.21 15.41 -11.51
N GLU A 161 27.64 16.30 -10.71
CA GLU A 161 26.37 16.21 -10.00
C GLU A 161 25.18 15.79 -10.87
N ASP A 162 24.98 16.46 -12.00
CA ASP A 162 23.89 16.13 -12.93
C ASP A 162 24.10 14.77 -13.60
N ARG A 163 25.33 14.41 -13.96
CA ARG A 163 25.64 13.06 -14.50
C ARG A 163 25.38 11.96 -13.48
N GLN A 164 25.69 12.23 -12.22
CA GLN A 164 25.43 11.27 -11.14
C GLN A 164 23.93 11.09 -10.91
N LEU A 165 23.14 12.17 -10.94
CA LEU A 165 21.68 12.07 -10.84
C LEU A 165 21.08 11.36 -12.06
N ALA A 166 21.55 11.68 -13.28
CA ALA A 166 21.09 11.01 -14.49
C ALA A 166 21.38 9.50 -14.43
N SER A 167 22.59 9.12 -14.00
CA SER A 167 22.96 7.72 -13.82
C SER A 167 22.07 7.02 -12.77
N LEU A 168 21.79 7.67 -11.63
CA LEU A 168 20.86 7.13 -10.63
C LEU A 168 19.46 6.86 -11.21
N ILE A 169 18.91 7.79 -12.00
CA ILE A 169 17.58 7.62 -12.61
C ILE A 169 17.60 6.50 -13.65
N PHE A 170 18.64 6.45 -14.49
CA PHE A 170 18.78 5.45 -15.53
C PHE A 170 18.90 4.03 -14.95
N PHE A 171 19.83 3.83 -14.01
CA PHE A 171 20.07 2.52 -13.39
C PHE A 171 18.98 2.10 -12.38
N ALA A 172 18.06 3.00 -12.04
CA ALA A 172 16.82 2.66 -11.35
C ALA A 172 15.76 2.04 -12.30
N GLY A 173 16.05 1.98 -13.61
CA GLY A 173 15.15 1.42 -14.62
C GLY A 173 14.38 2.47 -15.42
N ASN A 174 14.74 3.76 -15.31
CA ASN A 174 13.95 4.89 -15.80
C ASN A 174 12.51 4.90 -15.21
N ASP A 175 11.67 5.84 -15.65
CA ASP A 175 10.30 6.03 -15.18
C ASP A 175 10.19 6.15 -13.65
N VAL A 176 11.19 6.76 -13.01
CA VAL A 176 11.26 6.86 -11.56
C VAL A 176 10.20 7.83 -11.04
N PRO A 177 9.47 7.51 -9.97
CA PRO A 177 8.44 8.39 -9.42
C PRO A 177 9.09 9.61 -8.76
N HIS A 178 8.35 10.72 -8.66
CA HIS A 178 8.83 11.94 -7.98
C HIS A 178 9.34 11.67 -6.56
N CYS A 179 8.75 10.73 -5.82
CA CYS A 179 9.23 10.37 -4.48
C CYS A 179 10.63 9.72 -4.49
N PHE A 180 11.09 9.17 -5.61
CA PHE A 180 12.49 8.73 -5.79
C PHE A 180 13.46 9.92 -5.74
N LEU A 181 13.00 11.12 -6.12
CA LEU A 181 13.78 12.35 -6.08
C LEU A 181 13.60 13.11 -4.76
N SER A 182 13.01 12.47 -3.74
CA SER A 182 12.88 13.06 -2.41
C SER A 182 14.24 13.12 -1.71
N THR A 183 14.55 14.29 -1.13
CA THR A 183 15.63 14.43 -0.14
C THR A 183 15.13 14.24 1.29
N ALA A 184 13.81 14.13 1.48
CA ALA A 184 13.21 13.91 2.79
C ALA A 184 13.21 12.42 3.13
N SER A 185 13.85 12.06 4.24
CA SER A 185 13.70 10.77 4.89
C SER A 185 13.32 10.95 6.36
N PHE A 186 12.52 10.02 6.87
CA PHE A 186 12.09 10.01 8.27
C PHE A 186 12.52 8.69 8.91
N ARG A 187 12.93 8.75 10.18
CA ARG A 187 13.30 7.58 10.97
C ARG A 187 12.90 7.74 12.42
N TRP A 188 12.81 6.63 13.14
CA TRP A 188 12.71 6.66 14.60
C TRP A 188 14.10 6.88 15.21
N SER A 189 14.25 7.90 16.05
CA SER A 189 15.43 8.13 16.87
C SER A 189 15.55 7.06 17.96
N GLU A 190 16.70 6.93 18.60
CA GLU A 190 16.86 6.04 19.76
C GLU A 190 15.92 6.39 20.92
N ASN A 191 15.53 7.67 21.02
CA ASN A 191 14.56 8.18 21.97
C ASN A 191 13.11 7.87 21.58
N GLY A 192 12.85 7.16 20.49
CA GLY A 192 11.49 6.80 20.04
C GLY A 192 10.71 8.00 19.47
N GLU A 193 11.42 9.02 18.99
CA GLU A 193 10.83 10.21 18.35
C GLU A 193 11.11 10.21 16.84
N ILE A 194 10.28 10.88 16.06
CA ILE A 194 10.49 10.99 14.60
C ILE A 194 11.60 12.01 14.35
N GLU A 195 12.67 11.56 13.69
CA GLU A 195 13.74 12.40 13.18
C GLU A 195 13.60 12.60 11.68
N PHE A 196 13.77 13.84 11.24
CA PHE A 196 14.01 14.17 9.85
C PHE A 196 15.50 13.99 9.54
N GLN A 197 15.79 13.24 8.48
CA GLN A 197 17.13 13.10 7.95
C GLN A 197 17.13 13.55 6.49
N GLU A 198 17.95 14.57 6.20
CA GLU A 198 18.15 15.04 4.84
C GLU A 198 19.04 14.05 4.09
N CYS A 199 18.54 13.57 2.95
CA CYS A 199 19.28 12.75 2.01
C CYS A 199 19.83 13.67 0.92
N SER A 200 21.14 13.66 0.73
CA SER A 200 21.75 14.38 -0.38
C SER A 200 21.44 13.65 -1.70
N LEU A 201 20.81 14.36 -2.63
CA LEU A 201 20.81 14.00 -4.03
C LEU A 201 21.99 14.67 -4.70
N PRO A 202 22.72 13.99 -5.59
CA PRO A 202 23.92 14.54 -6.19
C PRO A 202 23.61 15.66 -7.19
N GLY A 203 22.36 15.99 -7.51
CA GLY A 203 22.02 17.03 -8.49
C GLY A 203 20.56 17.46 -8.40
N SER A 204 20.08 18.22 -9.39
CA SER A 204 18.70 18.70 -9.43
C SER A 204 17.97 18.22 -10.68
N ILE A 205 16.79 17.62 -10.50
CA ILE A 205 15.93 17.22 -11.62
C ILE A 205 15.55 18.42 -12.49
N LYS A 206 15.43 19.61 -11.90
CA LYS A 206 15.18 20.85 -12.63
C LYS A 206 16.33 21.17 -13.58
N SER A 207 17.58 21.05 -13.11
CA SER A 207 18.77 21.23 -13.95
C SER A 207 18.80 20.26 -15.13
N LEU A 208 18.48 18.98 -14.89
CA LEU A 208 18.41 17.97 -15.95
C LEU A 208 17.28 18.25 -16.97
N LYS A 209 16.13 18.75 -16.51
CA LYS A 209 15.01 19.16 -17.39
C LYS A 209 15.37 20.38 -18.22
N ASP A 210 15.98 21.40 -17.60
CA ASP A 210 16.40 22.63 -18.28
C ASP A 210 17.45 22.36 -19.37
N LYS A 211 18.25 21.29 -19.20
CA LYS A 211 19.24 20.81 -20.19
C LYS A 211 18.69 19.79 -21.20
N GLY A 212 17.39 19.48 -21.16
CA GLY A 212 16.75 18.53 -22.08
C GLY A 212 17.20 17.07 -21.91
N ILE A 213 17.76 16.71 -20.77
CA ILE A 213 18.27 15.35 -20.48
C ILE A 213 17.22 14.51 -19.78
N ALA A 214 16.56 15.11 -18.78
CA ALA A 214 15.44 14.49 -18.10
C ALA A 214 14.12 14.96 -18.71
N TYR A 215 13.19 14.04 -18.89
CA TYR A 215 11.84 14.33 -19.33
C TYR A 215 10.83 13.61 -18.44
N GLU A 216 9.65 14.20 -18.33
CA GLU A 216 8.54 13.66 -17.56
C GLU A 216 7.64 12.86 -18.49
N LYS A 217 7.60 11.53 -18.34
CA LYS A 217 6.89 10.64 -19.26
C LYS A 217 5.41 10.56 -18.94
N THR A 218 5.10 10.39 -17.66
CA THR A 218 3.75 10.54 -17.11
C THR A 218 3.81 11.50 -15.94
N LYS A 219 2.67 12.07 -15.55
CA LYS A 219 2.59 13.07 -14.48
C LYS A 219 3.27 12.54 -13.20
N GLY A 220 4.43 13.07 -12.86
CA GLY A 220 5.24 12.70 -11.71
C GLY A 220 6.19 11.50 -11.89
N THR A 221 6.49 11.04 -13.12
CA THR A 221 7.55 10.05 -13.40
C THR A 221 8.61 10.63 -14.33
N TYR A 222 9.88 10.31 -14.06
CA TYR A 222 11.03 10.91 -14.74
C TYR A 222 11.92 9.84 -15.39
N SER A 223 12.35 10.15 -16.61
CA SER A 223 13.29 9.35 -17.38
C SER A 223 14.40 10.22 -17.92
N VAL A 224 15.57 9.63 -18.18
CA VAL A 224 16.71 10.35 -18.73
C VAL A 224 17.18 9.74 -20.04
N SER A 225 17.81 10.57 -20.88
CA SER A 225 18.49 10.11 -22.08
C SER A 225 19.72 9.27 -21.74
N GLU A 226 19.88 8.13 -22.41
CA GLU A 226 21.03 7.22 -22.28
C GLU A 226 22.37 7.92 -22.55
N ALA A 227 22.38 8.89 -23.47
CA ALA A 227 23.57 9.66 -23.82
C ALA A 227 24.14 10.52 -22.67
N ALA A 228 23.43 10.66 -21.55
CA ALA A 228 23.88 11.37 -20.35
C ALA A 228 24.47 10.47 -19.26
N VAL A 229 24.53 9.15 -19.48
CA VAL A 229 24.88 8.13 -18.47
C VAL A 229 26.36 7.72 -18.58
N GLU A 230 26.98 7.39 -17.45
CA GLU A 230 28.33 6.80 -17.43
C GLU A 230 28.27 5.29 -17.71
N ASP A 231 28.57 4.88 -18.96
CA ASP A 231 28.40 3.49 -19.45
C ASP A 231 29.20 2.40 -18.72
N SER A 232 30.31 2.71 -18.06
CA SER A 232 31.28 1.68 -17.62
C SER A 232 31.09 1.15 -16.18
N LYS A 233 29.98 1.49 -15.51
CA LYS A 233 29.82 1.27 -14.05
C LYS A 233 28.42 0.79 -13.62
N ASP A 234 27.79 -0.10 -14.39
CA ASP A 234 26.43 -0.61 -14.12
C ASP A 234 26.24 -1.09 -12.67
N GLU A 235 27.03 -2.07 -12.21
CA GLU A 235 26.93 -2.62 -10.85
C GLU A 235 27.13 -1.56 -9.75
N PHE A 236 28.08 -0.64 -9.95
CA PHE A 236 28.32 0.45 -9.00
C PHE A 236 27.09 1.35 -8.87
N TRP A 237 26.44 1.68 -9.99
CA TRP A 237 25.26 2.52 -10.00
C TRP A 237 24.03 1.81 -9.43
N LYS A 238 23.83 0.53 -9.71
CA LYS A 238 22.74 -0.25 -9.09
C LYS A 238 22.89 -0.35 -7.57
N VAL A 239 24.12 -0.50 -7.06
CA VAL A 239 24.38 -0.40 -5.62
C VAL A 239 24.06 1.00 -5.10
N LYS A 240 24.38 2.07 -5.85
CA LYS A 240 24.04 3.45 -5.45
C LYS A 240 22.54 3.72 -5.46
N VAL A 241 21.81 3.15 -6.41
CA VAL A 241 20.35 3.17 -6.43
C VAL A 241 19.77 2.43 -5.23
N LEU A 242 20.30 1.24 -4.90
CA LEU A 242 19.90 0.49 -3.70
C LEU A 242 20.17 1.29 -2.42
N GLU A 243 21.36 1.91 -2.29
CA GLU A 243 21.67 2.81 -1.20
C GLU A 243 20.67 3.95 -1.07
N HIS A 244 20.32 4.59 -2.19
CA HIS A 244 19.38 5.69 -2.22
C HIS A 244 17.98 5.25 -1.78
N ILE A 245 17.45 4.17 -2.38
CA ILE A 245 16.14 3.61 -2.03
C ILE A 245 16.10 3.22 -0.56
N CYS A 246 17.14 2.59 -0.04
CA CYS A 246 17.19 2.23 1.38
C CYS A 246 17.10 3.43 2.31
N ARG A 247 17.43 4.65 1.86
CA ARG A 247 17.22 5.87 2.65
C ARG A 247 15.81 6.42 2.51
N ILE A 248 15.26 6.46 1.30
CA ILE A 248 13.97 7.11 1.02
C ILE A 248 12.74 6.20 1.15
N PHE A 249 12.93 4.87 1.14
CA PHE A 249 11.81 3.92 1.22
C PHE A 249 11.08 4.10 2.56
N PRO A 250 9.75 4.21 2.57
CA PRO A 250 9.01 4.48 3.79
C PRO A 250 9.18 3.32 4.78
N LYS A 251 9.61 3.60 6.01
CA LYS A 251 9.94 2.57 7.00
C LYS A 251 8.75 2.17 7.87
N ASP A 252 7.89 3.13 8.16
CA ASP A 252 6.79 3.01 9.11
C ASP A 252 5.61 3.88 8.66
N SER A 253 4.39 3.34 8.75
CA SER A 253 3.17 4.05 8.39
C SER A 253 2.91 5.28 9.24
N HIS A 254 3.42 5.31 10.47
CA HIS A 254 3.21 6.41 11.40
C HIS A 254 4.08 7.64 11.09
N MET A 255 5.16 7.48 10.31
CA MET A 255 6.06 8.60 9.97
C MET A 255 5.53 9.48 8.84
N ALA A 256 4.82 8.89 7.88
CA ALA A 256 4.30 9.59 6.70
C ALA A 256 2.93 9.01 6.28
N PRO A 257 1.91 9.07 7.15
CA PRO A 257 0.68 8.28 7.02
C PRO A 257 -0.08 8.55 5.72
N THR A 258 -0.07 9.78 5.22
CA THR A 258 -0.80 10.15 4.00
C THR A 258 -0.22 9.50 2.75
N ASN A 259 1.11 9.31 2.72
CA ASN A 259 1.83 8.92 1.52
C ASN A 259 2.50 7.55 1.66
N TYR A 260 2.44 6.90 2.82
CA TYR A 260 3.12 5.65 3.12
C TYR A 260 2.84 4.58 2.06
N THR A 261 1.56 4.28 1.86
CA THR A 261 1.13 3.23 0.93
C THR A 261 1.50 3.58 -0.51
N GLN A 262 1.20 4.80 -0.95
CA GLN A 262 1.49 5.27 -2.31
C GLN A 262 3.00 5.27 -2.60
N THR A 263 3.81 5.79 -1.67
CA THR A 263 5.27 5.86 -1.82
C THR A 263 5.90 4.47 -1.84
N GLY A 264 5.44 3.57 -0.97
CA GLY A 264 5.93 2.19 -0.93
C GLY A 264 5.65 1.44 -2.23
N TYR A 265 4.43 1.53 -2.77
CA TYR A 265 4.10 0.94 -4.07
C TYR A 265 4.85 1.59 -5.24
N ALA A 266 5.08 2.90 -5.19
CA ALA A 266 5.83 3.60 -6.25
C ALA A 266 7.32 3.22 -6.28
N LEU A 267 7.94 3.02 -5.11
CA LEU A 267 9.36 2.66 -4.99
C LEU A 267 9.62 1.14 -5.09
N LEU A 268 8.60 0.30 -4.86
CA LEU A 268 8.75 -1.15 -4.84
C LEU A 268 9.32 -1.75 -6.14
N PRO A 269 8.89 -1.35 -7.36
CA PRO A 269 9.47 -1.86 -8.60
C PRO A 269 10.97 -1.60 -8.70
N ILE A 270 11.41 -0.42 -8.28
CA ILE A 270 12.82 -0.05 -8.28
C ILE A 270 13.58 -0.89 -7.25
N LEU A 271 13.04 -1.04 -6.03
CA LEU A 271 13.67 -1.88 -5.01
C LEU A 271 13.80 -3.33 -5.49
N ARG A 272 12.77 -3.90 -6.14
CA ARG A 272 12.81 -5.23 -6.74
C ARG A 272 13.90 -5.35 -7.80
N HIS A 273 14.03 -4.33 -8.65
CA HIS A 273 15.04 -4.28 -9.70
C HIS A 273 16.47 -4.34 -9.13
N VAL A 274 16.75 -3.60 -8.05
CA VAL A 274 18.10 -3.50 -7.48
C VAL A 274 18.37 -4.43 -6.29
N ALA A 275 17.37 -5.13 -5.76
CA ALA A 275 17.50 -5.95 -4.55
C ALA A 275 18.60 -7.02 -4.66
N ASN A 276 18.75 -7.67 -5.82
CA ASN A 276 19.74 -8.73 -6.00
C ASN A 276 21.20 -8.21 -5.95
N HIS A 277 21.40 -6.91 -6.19
CA HIS A 277 22.72 -6.27 -6.11
C HIS A 277 23.23 -6.13 -4.69
N PHE A 278 22.36 -6.36 -3.70
CA PHE A 278 22.76 -6.56 -2.31
C PHE A 278 23.81 -7.68 -2.17
N TYR A 279 23.71 -8.75 -2.97
CA TYR A 279 24.62 -9.89 -2.91
C TYR A 279 25.93 -9.66 -3.67
N ASN A 280 25.95 -8.72 -4.60
CA ASN A 280 27.05 -8.51 -5.55
C ASN A 280 28.19 -7.62 -5.00
N LEU A 281 28.12 -7.19 -3.73
CA LEU A 281 29.11 -6.27 -3.15
C LEU A 281 30.53 -6.87 -3.01
N GLY A 282 30.68 -8.19 -3.19
CA GLY A 282 31.96 -8.87 -3.21
C GLY A 282 32.74 -8.78 -1.89
N ALA A 283 33.92 -9.41 -1.85
CA ALA A 283 34.80 -9.43 -0.67
C ALA A 283 35.42 -8.06 -0.31
N SER A 284 35.29 -7.03 -1.16
CA SER A 284 36.02 -5.77 -1.04
C SER A 284 35.21 -4.60 -0.49
N ARG A 285 33.87 -4.71 -0.37
CA ARG A 285 33.03 -3.58 0.07
C ARG A 285 31.98 -4.02 1.07
N THR A 286 32.35 -4.05 2.34
CA THR A 286 31.38 -4.17 3.43
C THR A 286 30.53 -2.91 3.49
N TRP A 287 29.22 -3.08 3.60
CA TRP A 287 28.35 -1.95 3.90
C TRP A 287 28.70 -1.40 5.28
N GLU A 288 28.74 -0.07 5.37
CA GLU A 288 28.78 0.62 6.64
C GLU A 288 27.58 0.19 7.51
N TYR A 289 27.77 0.07 8.81
CA TYR A 289 26.73 -0.35 9.75
C TYR A 289 25.43 0.46 9.60
N SER A 290 25.53 1.77 9.37
CA SER A 290 24.40 2.66 9.14
C SER A 290 23.57 2.25 7.90
N MET A 291 24.25 1.83 6.83
CA MET A 291 23.63 1.37 5.59
C MET A 291 23.02 -0.02 5.73
N GLN A 292 23.70 -0.95 6.44
CA GLN A 292 23.12 -2.27 6.76
C GLN A 292 21.81 -2.13 7.54
N ARG A 293 21.78 -1.24 8.53
CA ARG A 293 20.59 -0.94 9.32
C ARG A 293 19.47 -0.32 8.45
N ALA A 294 19.80 0.64 7.61
CA ALA A 294 18.83 1.25 6.70
C ALA A 294 18.23 0.24 5.73
N ALA A 295 19.05 -0.67 5.20
CA ALA A 295 18.59 -1.73 4.33
C ALA A 295 17.73 -2.76 5.05
N LEU A 296 18.11 -3.18 6.27
CA LEU A 296 17.29 -4.08 7.07
C LEU A 296 15.91 -3.48 7.32
N GLU A 297 15.86 -2.22 7.73
CA GLU A 297 14.60 -1.50 7.93
C GLU A 297 13.80 -1.38 6.63
N THR A 298 14.47 -1.19 5.50
CA THR A 298 13.84 -1.13 4.18
C THR A 298 13.22 -2.46 3.80
N PHE A 299 13.97 -3.56 3.85
CA PHE A 299 13.47 -4.86 3.45
C PHE A 299 12.36 -5.34 4.39
N LEU A 300 12.50 -5.14 5.71
CA LEU A 300 11.43 -5.41 6.67
C LEU A 300 10.16 -4.63 6.35
N SER A 301 10.27 -3.33 6.05
CA SER A 301 9.10 -2.53 5.66
C SER A 301 8.54 -2.93 4.29
N ALA A 302 9.41 -3.25 3.33
CA ALA A 302 9.04 -3.66 1.98
C ALA A 302 8.18 -4.94 1.95
N THR A 303 8.26 -5.80 2.97
CA THR A 303 7.37 -6.95 3.12
C THR A 303 5.90 -6.57 3.37
N GLN A 304 5.57 -5.31 3.64
CA GLN A 304 4.19 -4.82 3.72
C GLN A 304 3.58 -4.60 2.33
N PHE A 305 4.41 -4.54 1.30
CA PHE A 305 4.03 -4.24 -0.07
C PHE A 305 4.19 -5.48 -0.96
N GLY A 306 3.54 -5.45 -2.12
CA GLY A 306 3.66 -6.48 -3.13
C GLY A 306 3.03 -7.84 -2.79
N ASP A 307 3.26 -8.79 -3.69
CA ASP A 307 2.83 -10.19 -3.61
C ASP A 307 3.64 -11.04 -2.60
N LEU A 308 3.20 -12.27 -2.35
CA LEU A 308 3.85 -13.20 -1.45
C LEU A 308 5.29 -13.55 -1.87
N SER A 309 5.54 -13.71 -3.18
CA SER A 309 6.88 -14.05 -3.68
C SER A 309 7.89 -12.98 -3.29
N TRP A 310 7.55 -11.72 -3.49
CA TRP A 310 8.37 -10.60 -3.04
C TRP A 310 8.52 -10.52 -1.53
N LYS A 311 7.44 -10.73 -0.77
CA LYS A 311 7.52 -10.72 0.70
C LYS A 311 8.53 -11.75 1.21
N LEU A 312 8.56 -12.93 0.61
CA LEU A 312 9.55 -13.96 0.94
C LEU A 312 10.97 -13.56 0.53
N GLN A 313 11.16 -12.93 -0.63
CA GLN A 313 12.45 -12.42 -1.06
C GLN A 313 12.99 -11.33 -0.10
N ALA A 314 12.16 -10.35 0.24
CA ALA A 314 12.52 -9.28 1.17
C ALA A 314 12.79 -9.82 2.60
N MET A 315 12.08 -10.87 3.01
CA MET A 315 12.37 -11.57 4.26
C MET A 315 13.75 -12.24 4.26
N ARG A 316 14.12 -12.95 3.19
CA ARG A 316 15.46 -13.58 3.08
C ARG A 316 16.58 -12.55 3.17
N ALA A 317 16.46 -11.44 2.45
CA ALA A 317 17.42 -10.34 2.52
C ALA A 317 17.54 -9.77 3.95
N SER A 318 16.42 -9.67 4.67
CA SER A 318 16.40 -9.21 6.06
C SER A 318 17.09 -10.20 7.01
N GLU A 319 16.88 -11.50 6.82
CA GLU A 319 17.50 -12.57 7.63
C GLU A 319 19.02 -12.55 7.49
N GLU A 320 19.54 -12.39 6.28
CA GLU A 320 20.99 -12.31 6.03
C GLU A 320 21.60 -11.04 6.61
N LEU A 321 20.92 -9.90 6.49
CA LEU A 321 21.37 -8.64 7.09
C LEU A 321 21.48 -8.74 8.62
N VAL A 322 20.60 -9.49 9.27
CA VAL A 322 20.67 -9.74 10.72
C VAL A 322 21.88 -10.60 11.09
N LEU A 323 22.22 -11.59 10.25
CA LEU A 323 23.41 -12.42 10.49
C LEU A 323 24.69 -11.57 10.45
N LEU A 324 24.72 -10.51 9.63
CA LEU A 324 25.84 -9.58 9.54
C LEU A 324 25.93 -8.61 10.73
N SER A 325 24.79 -8.14 11.25
CA SER A 325 24.78 -7.14 12.33
C SER A 325 24.99 -7.74 13.72
N ASN A 326 24.67 -9.03 13.90
CA ASN A 326 24.61 -9.73 15.19
C ASN A 326 23.82 -8.97 16.28
N ASP A 327 22.88 -8.11 15.87
CA ASP A 327 22.02 -7.35 16.77
C ASP A 327 20.79 -8.19 17.16
N PRO A 328 20.61 -8.53 18.44
CA PRO A 328 19.50 -9.37 18.87
C PRO A 328 18.14 -8.70 18.70
N ILE A 329 18.07 -7.36 18.74
CA ILE A 329 16.81 -6.62 18.48
C ILE A 329 16.42 -6.77 17.01
N SER A 330 17.38 -6.59 16.11
CA SER A 330 17.18 -6.80 14.67
C SER A 330 16.72 -8.23 14.36
N ARG A 331 17.29 -9.24 15.04
CA ARG A 331 16.84 -10.64 14.95
C ARG A 331 15.39 -10.81 15.40
N ALA A 332 15.04 -10.25 16.55
CA ALA A 332 13.66 -10.28 17.03
C ALA A 332 12.67 -9.65 16.04
N ARG A 333 13.04 -8.52 15.40
CA ARG A 333 12.21 -7.86 14.38
C ARG A 333 11.95 -8.73 13.15
N VAL A 334 12.96 -9.45 12.68
CA VAL A 334 12.81 -10.42 11.58
C VAL A 334 11.86 -11.54 11.97
N GLU A 335 12.00 -12.12 13.16
CA GLU A 335 11.11 -13.18 13.64
C GLU A 335 9.66 -12.70 13.81
N ILE A 336 9.45 -11.53 14.43
CA ILE A 336 8.15 -10.84 14.53
C ILE A 336 7.52 -10.73 13.14
N ARG A 337 8.29 -10.32 12.13
CA ARG A 337 7.75 -10.16 10.78
C ARG A 337 7.44 -11.51 10.11
N ARG A 338 8.29 -12.52 10.32
CA ARG A 338 8.06 -13.89 9.84
C ARG A 338 6.75 -14.45 10.41
N LEU A 339 6.49 -14.25 11.69
CA LEU A 339 5.25 -14.64 12.37
C LEU A 339 4.04 -13.91 11.80
N ALA A 340 4.15 -12.59 11.58
CA ALA A 340 3.08 -11.83 10.94
C ALA A 340 2.73 -12.33 9.53
N LEU A 341 3.74 -12.71 8.73
CA LEU A 341 3.52 -13.26 7.40
C LEU A 341 2.91 -14.67 7.44
N ARG A 342 3.35 -15.53 8.37
CA ARG A 342 2.74 -16.85 8.60
C ARG A 342 1.24 -16.74 8.91
N ARG A 343 0.86 -15.77 9.74
CA ARG A 343 -0.55 -15.50 10.07
C ARG A 343 -1.36 -15.05 8.85
N LEU A 344 -0.78 -14.27 7.96
CA LEU A 344 -1.43 -13.80 6.73
C LEU A 344 -1.51 -14.87 5.63
N PHE A 345 -0.59 -15.83 5.62
CA PHE A 345 -0.47 -16.87 4.58
C PHE A 345 -0.30 -18.28 5.20
N PRO A 346 -1.27 -18.73 6.02
CA PRO A 346 -1.12 -19.97 6.79
C PRO A 346 -0.99 -21.22 5.91
N SER A 347 -1.66 -21.25 4.75
CA SER A 347 -1.63 -22.39 3.82
C SER A 347 -0.28 -22.60 3.14
N VAL A 348 0.53 -21.54 3.01
CA VAL A 348 1.81 -21.59 2.26
C VAL A 348 3.02 -21.76 3.19
N LEU A 349 2.90 -21.35 4.46
CA LEU A 349 4.03 -21.28 5.40
C LEU A 349 3.96 -22.32 6.53
N THR A 350 3.41 -23.49 6.23
CA THR A 350 2.94 -24.57 7.14
C THR A 350 3.99 -25.29 8.00
N HIS A 351 5.26 -24.87 8.05
CA HIS A 351 6.28 -25.59 8.83
C HIS A 351 6.26 -25.24 10.34
N GLN A 352 5.50 -26.06 11.10
CA GLN A 352 5.80 -26.69 12.41
C GLN A 352 6.54 -25.92 13.54
N GLN A 353 6.36 -24.61 13.69
CA GLN A 353 6.58 -23.97 14.99
C GLN A 353 5.31 -23.24 15.40
N THR A 354 4.57 -23.84 16.33
CA THR A 354 3.46 -23.18 17.03
C THR A 354 3.93 -21.85 17.61
N PHE A 355 3.04 -20.86 17.66
CA PHE A 355 3.22 -19.54 18.29
C PHE A 355 3.87 -19.58 19.69
N ARG A 356 3.89 -20.73 20.36
CA ARG A 356 4.63 -20.97 21.63
C ARG A 356 6.13 -20.63 21.58
N GLY A 357 6.76 -20.58 20.41
CA GLY A 357 8.17 -20.15 20.26
C GLY A 357 8.42 -18.64 20.43
N LEU A 358 7.37 -17.80 20.56
CA LEU A 358 7.56 -16.36 20.81
C LEU A 358 8.24 -16.08 22.15
N HIS A 359 7.99 -16.90 23.17
CA HIS A 359 8.62 -16.73 24.48
C HIS A 359 10.13 -16.95 24.44
N ASP A 360 10.62 -17.83 23.58
CA ASP A 360 12.06 -18.04 23.36
C ASP A 360 12.70 -16.86 22.61
N CYS A 361 11.89 -16.12 21.86
CA CYS A 361 12.28 -14.89 21.18
C CYS A 361 12.19 -13.65 22.08
N ARG A 362 11.75 -13.76 23.35
CA ARG A 362 11.70 -12.67 24.34
C ARG A 362 12.99 -12.62 25.14
N PRO A 363 13.98 -11.81 24.76
CA PRO A 363 15.22 -11.82 25.48
C PRO A 363 15.06 -10.75 26.56
N HIS A 364 14.94 -11.20 27.80
CA HIS A 364 14.70 -10.33 28.94
C HIS A 364 15.86 -9.32 29.05
N GLY A 365 15.54 -8.03 29.19
CA GLY A 365 16.55 -6.97 29.39
C GLY A 365 17.29 -6.47 28.14
N LEU A 366 16.80 -6.74 26.92
CA LEU A 366 17.45 -6.26 25.69
C LEU A 366 17.14 -4.84 25.25
N ALA A 367 16.04 -4.24 25.71
CA ALA A 367 15.76 -2.85 25.33
C ALA A 367 16.90 -1.98 25.85
N THR A 368 17.67 -1.39 24.95
CA THR A 368 18.78 -0.48 25.28
C THR A 368 18.32 0.97 25.27
N ASN A 369 17.17 1.25 24.66
CA ASN A 369 16.58 2.57 24.50
C ASN A 369 15.07 2.48 24.22
N LYS A 370 14.39 3.62 24.18
CA LYS A 370 12.94 3.70 23.97
C LYS A 370 12.50 3.11 22.62
N ARG A 371 13.31 3.31 21.57
CA ARG A 371 13.06 2.75 20.24
C ARG A 371 13.08 1.22 20.21
N SER A 372 14.12 0.62 20.80
CA SER A 372 14.23 -0.83 20.90
C SER A 372 13.13 -1.43 21.78
N ASN A 373 12.75 -0.73 22.86
CA ASN A 373 11.59 -1.11 23.65
C ASN A 373 10.30 -1.11 22.83
N ALA A 374 10.03 -0.04 22.06
CA ALA A 374 8.87 0.04 21.19
C ALA A 374 8.85 -1.07 20.12
N PHE A 375 10.01 -1.43 19.55
CA PHE A 375 10.10 -2.56 18.62
C PHE A 375 9.78 -3.90 19.30
N LEU A 376 10.23 -4.12 20.53
CA LEU A 376 9.83 -5.31 21.30
C LEU A 376 8.33 -5.29 21.65
N GLY A 377 7.75 -4.10 21.84
CA GLY A 377 6.31 -3.92 21.99
C GLY A 377 5.49 -4.42 20.79
N GLN A 378 6.07 -4.47 19.58
CA GLN A 378 5.42 -5.08 18.42
C GLN A 378 5.23 -6.59 18.57
N LEU A 379 6.06 -7.27 19.37
CA LEU A 379 5.86 -8.67 19.71
C LEU A 379 4.56 -8.85 20.52
N GLU A 380 4.36 -8.00 21.53
CA GLU A 380 3.16 -8.02 22.37
C GLU A 380 1.91 -7.74 21.53
N LEU A 381 1.98 -6.84 20.54
CA LEU A 381 0.88 -6.60 19.60
C LEU A 381 0.52 -7.87 18.80
N ILE A 382 1.51 -8.60 18.30
CA ILE A 382 1.28 -9.84 17.56
C ILE A 382 0.69 -10.91 18.47
N GLU A 383 1.19 -11.06 19.70
CA GLU A 383 0.65 -12.01 20.68
C GLU A 383 -0.79 -11.69 21.06
N VAL A 384 -1.08 -10.42 21.37
CA VAL A 384 -2.43 -9.95 21.69
C VAL A 384 -3.38 -10.23 20.52
N GLN A 385 -2.95 -9.93 19.29
CA GLN A 385 -3.78 -10.22 18.12
C GLN A 385 -3.96 -11.72 17.89
N ALA A 386 -2.95 -12.56 18.16
CA ALA A 386 -3.08 -14.01 18.09
C ALA A 386 -4.07 -14.57 19.12
N LEU A 387 -4.05 -14.05 20.35
CA LEU A 387 -5.05 -14.40 21.38
C LEU A 387 -6.47 -14.06 20.91
N ILE A 388 -6.65 -12.92 20.25
CA ILE A 388 -7.95 -12.52 19.68
C ILE A 388 -8.37 -13.49 18.56
N ASP A 389 -7.45 -13.87 17.67
CA ASP A 389 -7.72 -14.78 16.57
C ASP A 389 -8.09 -16.20 17.09
N ASP A 390 -7.45 -16.63 18.19
CA ASP A 390 -7.72 -17.88 18.89
C ASP A 390 -8.96 -17.83 19.81
N LYS A 391 -9.72 -16.72 19.79
CA LYS A 391 -10.91 -16.50 20.62
C LYS A 391 -10.66 -16.62 22.13
N ALA A 392 -9.47 -16.23 22.60
CA ALA A 392 -9.16 -16.15 24.03
C ALA A 392 -10.08 -15.14 24.74
N SER A 393 -10.23 -15.27 26.06
CA SER A 393 -11.10 -14.38 26.85
C SER A 393 -10.64 -12.91 26.79
N ALA A 394 -11.58 -11.99 27.01
CA ALA A 394 -11.24 -10.56 27.08
C ALA A 394 -10.23 -10.27 28.21
N GLU A 395 -10.32 -11.01 29.32
CA GLU A 395 -9.41 -10.96 30.46
C GLU A 395 -7.98 -11.40 30.08
N ASP A 396 -7.84 -12.50 29.33
CA ASP A 396 -6.53 -12.97 28.85
C ASP A 396 -5.89 -11.94 27.91
N VAL A 397 -6.70 -11.38 27.01
CA VAL A 397 -6.27 -10.31 26.10
C VAL A 397 -5.83 -9.09 26.90
N TRP A 398 -6.61 -8.67 27.90
CA TRP A 398 -6.25 -7.54 28.77
C TRP A 398 -4.90 -7.77 29.46
N TRP A 399 -4.70 -8.93 30.08
CA TRP A 399 -3.44 -9.24 30.75
C TRP A 399 -2.26 -9.26 29.78
N ALA A 400 -2.46 -9.74 28.56
CA ALA A 400 -1.44 -9.66 27.52
C ALA A 400 -1.08 -8.20 27.18
N THR A 401 -2.05 -7.29 27.09
CA THR A 401 -1.74 -5.86 26.87
C THR A 401 -0.90 -5.23 27.98
N LYS A 402 -0.99 -5.73 29.21
CA LYS A 402 -0.24 -5.20 30.37
C LYS A 402 1.21 -5.65 30.43
N ARG A 403 1.62 -6.61 29.60
CA ARG A 403 3.00 -7.09 29.54
C ARG A 403 3.95 -6.01 28.98
N PHE A 404 3.48 -5.21 28.03
CA PHE A 404 4.27 -4.08 27.54
C PHE A 404 4.28 -2.94 28.57
N GLN A 405 5.47 -2.44 28.86
CA GLN A 405 5.68 -1.28 29.73
C GLN A 405 6.64 -0.32 29.02
N PRO A 406 6.39 1.00 29.08
CA PRO A 406 7.34 1.99 28.60
C PRO A 406 8.71 1.83 29.28
N PHE A 407 9.76 2.10 28.52
CA PHE A 407 11.14 2.02 28.95
C PHE A 407 11.42 3.00 30.09
N ASP A 408 10.88 4.22 29.97
CA ASP A 408 10.82 5.21 31.03
C ASP A 408 9.37 5.64 31.24
N LYS A 409 8.79 5.26 32.39
CA LYS A 409 7.40 5.57 32.75
C LYS A 409 7.14 7.05 32.91
N ASN A 410 8.16 7.84 33.24
CA ASN A 410 8.02 9.28 33.44
C ASN A 410 8.18 10.06 32.13
N ASN A 411 8.73 9.42 31.10
CA ASN A 411 9.03 10.03 29.82
C ASN A 411 8.79 9.02 28.68
N VAL A 412 7.52 8.72 28.41
CA VAL A 412 7.13 7.77 27.36
C VAL A 412 7.34 8.40 25.98
N SER A 413 8.06 7.72 25.08
CA SER A 413 8.28 8.22 23.72
C SER A 413 7.02 8.17 22.84
N SER A 414 7.01 8.94 21.75
CA SER A 414 5.96 8.88 20.74
C SER A 414 5.76 7.47 20.20
N GLN A 415 6.86 6.75 19.91
CA GLN A 415 6.78 5.39 19.38
C GLN A 415 6.19 4.40 20.40
N GLU A 416 6.56 4.49 21.68
CA GLU A 416 5.99 3.63 22.73
C GLU A 416 4.52 3.96 23.00
N ASN A 417 4.13 5.23 22.92
CA ASN A 417 2.73 5.65 23.02
C ASN A 417 1.89 5.04 21.89
N LEU A 418 2.43 4.92 20.68
CA LEU A 418 1.75 4.24 19.57
C LEU A 418 1.52 2.76 19.89
N ILE A 419 2.53 2.07 20.43
CA ILE A 419 2.37 0.66 20.85
C ILE A 419 1.28 0.53 21.92
N LEU A 420 1.30 1.38 22.95
CA LEU A 420 0.26 1.38 23.99
C LEU A 420 -1.14 1.62 23.41
N LEU A 421 -1.26 2.61 22.52
CA LEU A 421 -2.52 2.93 21.85
C LEU A 421 -3.05 1.73 21.05
N GLU A 422 -2.17 1.07 20.29
CA GLU A 422 -2.53 -0.12 19.51
C GLU A 422 -2.93 -1.30 20.42
N LEU A 423 -2.22 -1.53 21.53
CA LEU A 423 -2.59 -2.57 22.51
C LEU A 423 -3.97 -2.32 23.11
N TYR A 424 -4.26 -1.08 23.51
CA TYR A 424 -5.58 -0.72 24.02
C TYR A 424 -6.67 -0.83 22.97
N PHE A 425 -6.38 -0.49 21.72
CA PHE A 425 -7.30 -0.70 20.61
C PHE A 425 -7.61 -2.18 20.40
N LEU A 426 -6.59 -3.06 20.48
CA LEU A 426 -6.79 -4.50 20.38
C LEU A 426 -7.63 -5.05 21.54
N TYR A 427 -7.45 -4.54 22.76
CA TYR A 427 -8.33 -4.90 23.88
C TYR A 427 -9.78 -4.45 23.65
N ALA A 428 -10.00 -3.21 23.22
CA ALA A 428 -11.34 -2.74 22.87
C ALA A 428 -11.98 -3.59 21.76
N LYS A 429 -11.18 -4.01 20.77
CA LYS A 429 -11.59 -4.93 19.70
C LYS A 429 -11.97 -6.31 20.25
N SER A 430 -11.24 -6.85 21.23
CA SER A 430 -11.56 -8.15 21.83
C SER A 430 -12.88 -8.11 22.60
N LEU A 431 -13.13 -7.06 23.39
CA LEU A 431 -14.40 -6.84 24.09
C LEU A 431 -15.59 -6.87 23.10
N ARG A 432 -15.42 -6.20 21.95
CA ARG A 432 -16.43 -6.20 20.89
C ARG A 432 -16.69 -7.61 20.35
N TYR A 433 -15.66 -8.41 20.08
CA TYR A 433 -15.83 -9.78 19.60
C TYR A 433 -16.47 -10.72 20.63
N TRP A 434 -16.30 -10.44 21.92
CA TRP A 434 -16.97 -11.13 23.02
C TRP A 434 -18.40 -10.63 23.29
N GLY A 435 -18.92 -9.67 22.52
CA GLY A 435 -20.27 -9.12 22.70
C GLY A 435 -20.39 -8.09 23.83
N ARG A 436 -19.29 -7.69 24.47
CA ARG A 436 -19.25 -6.63 25.52
C ARG A 436 -19.18 -5.25 24.86
N ILE A 437 -20.22 -4.91 24.09
CA ILE A 437 -20.24 -3.74 23.21
C ILE A 437 -20.11 -2.42 23.97
N GLU A 438 -20.79 -2.27 25.11
CA GLU A 438 -20.73 -1.04 25.91
C GLU A 438 -19.34 -0.79 26.46
N GLU A 439 -18.70 -1.83 26.99
CA GLU A 439 -17.32 -1.71 27.49
C GLU A 439 -16.33 -1.41 26.36
N ALA A 440 -16.49 -2.06 25.20
CA ALA A 440 -15.70 -1.76 24.01
C ALA A 440 -15.86 -0.28 23.60
N ASN A 441 -17.09 0.24 23.61
CA ASN A 441 -17.39 1.64 23.29
C ASN A 441 -16.72 2.60 24.28
N VAL A 442 -16.80 2.32 25.59
CA VAL A 442 -16.09 3.10 26.62
C VAL A 442 -14.58 3.12 26.36
N GLN A 443 -13.98 1.98 26.03
CA GLN A 443 -12.54 1.91 25.71
C GLN A 443 -12.20 2.69 24.43
N PHE A 444 -12.96 2.52 23.35
CA PHE A 444 -12.74 3.28 22.12
C PHE A 444 -12.90 4.79 22.33
N GLN A 445 -13.90 5.23 23.10
CA GLN A 445 -14.07 6.64 23.43
C GLN A 445 -12.91 7.17 24.26
N SER A 446 -12.41 6.40 25.22
CA SER A 446 -11.22 6.76 25.98
C SER A 446 -10.00 6.97 25.07
N LEU A 447 -9.80 6.07 24.10
CA LEU A 447 -8.72 6.16 23.12
C LEU A 447 -8.89 7.34 22.15
N LEU A 448 -10.11 7.64 21.71
CA LEU A 448 -10.42 8.74 20.81
C LEU A 448 -10.42 10.10 21.49
N LYS A 449 -10.57 10.15 22.83
CA LYS A 449 -10.36 11.33 23.67
C LYS A 449 -8.86 11.61 23.85
N LEU A 450 -8.11 11.65 22.73
CA LEU A 450 -6.68 12.01 22.65
C LEU A 450 -6.37 13.38 23.25
N TYR A 451 -7.39 14.21 23.46
CA TYR A 451 -7.33 15.37 24.31
C TYR A 451 -8.41 15.26 25.38
N THR A 452 -8.00 15.34 26.65
CA THR A 452 -8.93 15.44 27.76
C THR A 452 -9.66 16.78 27.69
N LYS A 453 -10.84 16.86 28.31
CA LYS A 453 -11.55 18.14 28.49
C LYS A 453 -10.62 19.20 29.11
N ASP A 454 -9.74 18.78 30.02
CA ASP A 454 -8.75 19.65 30.66
C ASP A 454 -7.72 20.18 29.68
N LYS A 455 -7.16 19.34 28.80
CA LYS A 455 -6.24 19.78 27.74
C LYS A 455 -6.91 20.74 26.75
N VAL A 456 -8.20 20.52 26.46
CA VAL A 456 -9.00 21.46 25.64
C VAL A 456 -9.15 22.79 26.36
N ASN A 457 -9.51 22.77 27.64
CA ASN A 457 -9.68 23.99 28.44
C ASN A 457 -8.36 24.76 28.59
N GLN A 458 -7.26 24.06 28.84
CA GLN A 458 -5.91 24.63 28.89
C GLN A 458 -5.48 25.21 27.54
N ALA A 459 -5.78 24.51 26.44
CA ALA A 459 -5.51 25.02 25.09
C ALA A 459 -6.34 26.25 24.75
N ILE A 460 -7.59 26.33 25.22
CA ILE A 460 -8.43 27.51 25.07
C ILE A 460 -7.86 28.66 25.90
N GLN A 461 -7.49 28.39 27.16
CA GLN A 461 -6.92 29.40 28.06
C GLN A 461 -5.63 30.00 27.49
N ASP A 462 -4.72 29.16 26.98
CA ASP A 462 -3.50 29.63 26.31
C ASP A 462 -3.80 30.58 25.14
N VAL A 463 -4.86 30.33 24.36
CA VAL A 463 -5.25 31.20 23.25
C VAL A 463 -5.85 32.51 23.77
N LEU A 464 -6.66 32.45 24.83
CA LEU A 464 -7.20 33.63 25.49
C LEU A 464 -6.10 34.50 26.12
N ASP A 465 -5.03 33.87 26.61
CA ASP A 465 -3.84 34.53 27.17
C ASP A 465 -2.88 35.06 26.08
N GLY A 466 -3.26 34.94 24.80
CA GLY A 466 -2.56 35.56 23.66
C GLY A 466 -1.70 34.60 22.82
N ALA A 467 -1.65 33.30 23.12
CA ALA A 467 -0.99 32.34 22.25
C ALA A 467 -1.78 32.11 20.95
N SER A 468 -1.09 31.89 19.83
CA SER A 468 -1.81 31.52 18.60
C SER A 468 -2.49 30.15 18.74
N THR A 469 -3.64 29.94 18.10
CA THR A 469 -4.32 28.63 18.06
C THR A 469 -3.41 27.51 17.55
N ARG A 470 -2.47 27.85 16.65
CA ARG A 470 -1.44 26.92 16.14
C ARG A 470 -0.46 26.50 17.24
N GLN A 471 -0.04 27.44 18.08
CA GLN A 471 0.87 27.19 19.19
C GLN A 471 0.19 26.39 20.30
N ALA A 472 -1.02 26.78 20.71
CA ALA A 472 -1.81 26.06 21.69
C ALA A 472 -2.16 24.64 21.23
N SER A 473 -2.56 24.46 19.96
CA SER A 473 -2.81 23.14 19.38
C SER A 473 -1.60 22.21 19.46
N ARG A 474 -0.41 22.72 19.14
CA ARG A 474 0.84 21.96 19.24
C ARG A 474 1.21 21.66 20.69
N ARG A 475 1.03 22.63 21.59
CA ARG A 475 1.40 22.51 23.01
C ARG A 475 0.53 21.50 23.75
N TRP A 476 -0.77 21.46 23.45
CA TRP A 476 -1.74 20.64 24.20
C TRP A 476 -2.24 19.40 23.45
N GLY A 477 -1.80 19.19 22.20
CA GLY A 477 -2.23 18.04 21.38
C GLY A 477 -3.70 18.09 20.97
N VAL A 478 -4.32 19.27 21.00
CA VAL A 478 -5.73 19.46 20.62
C VAL A 478 -5.80 19.96 19.17
N PRO A 479 -6.65 19.37 18.29
CA PRO A 479 -6.82 19.86 16.94
C PRO A 479 -7.23 21.34 16.90
N ARG A 480 -6.65 22.10 15.96
CA ARG A 480 -6.95 23.54 15.81
C ARG A 480 -8.44 23.81 15.62
N SER A 481 -9.10 22.97 14.83
CA SER A 481 -10.55 23.04 14.61
C SER A 481 -11.32 22.88 15.92
N THR A 482 -10.92 21.95 16.79
CA THR A 482 -11.54 21.78 18.11
C THR A 482 -11.38 23.00 19.00
N ILE A 483 -10.17 23.57 19.09
CA ILE A 483 -9.92 24.80 19.87
C ILE A 483 -10.73 25.97 19.30
N HIS A 484 -10.66 26.16 17.99
CA HIS A 484 -11.39 27.22 17.29
C HIS A 484 -12.91 27.11 17.52
N ASN A 485 -13.47 25.92 17.31
CA ASN A 485 -14.90 25.65 17.51
C ASN A 485 -15.32 25.97 18.95
N ARG A 486 -14.51 25.58 19.94
CA ARG A 486 -14.80 25.85 21.36
C ARG A 486 -14.72 27.34 21.71
N ILE A 487 -13.74 28.07 21.19
CA ILE A 487 -13.64 29.53 21.39
C ILE A 487 -14.87 30.25 20.82
N HIS A 488 -15.41 29.76 19.71
CA HIS A 488 -16.60 30.32 19.07
C HIS A 488 -17.92 29.75 19.62
N GLY A 489 -17.88 29.09 20.79
CA GLY A 489 -19.08 28.62 21.48
C GLY A 489 -19.72 27.36 20.88
N ILE A 490 -19.08 26.70 19.91
CA ILE A 490 -19.56 25.42 19.40
C ILE A 490 -19.32 24.36 20.49
N GLN A 491 -20.42 23.87 21.04
CA GLN A 491 -20.41 22.88 22.10
C GLN A 491 -20.02 21.49 21.56
N SER A 492 -19.49 20.61 22.44
CA SER A 492 -19.35 19.20 22.08
C SER A 492 -20.72 18.63 21.76
N ARG A 493 -20.76 17.67 20.84
CA ARG A 493 -21.98 16.91 20.52
C ARG A 493 -22.71 16.47 21.80
N ASP A 494 -22.01 15.85 22.74
CA ASP A 494 -22.61 15.38 24.01
C ASP A 494 -23.29 16.50 24.83
N THR A 495 -22.81 17.74 24.73
CA THR A 495 -23.39 18.89 25.43
C THR A 495 -24.48 19.57 24.63
N ALA A 496 -24.28 19.71 23.31
CA ALA A 496 -25.28 20.29 22.40
C ALA A 496 -26.54 19.43 22.29
N PHE A 497 -26.40 18.11 22.47
CA PHE A 497 -27.51 17.16 22.41
C PHE A 497 -28.07 16.79 23.79
N ILE A 498 -27.56 17.36 24.89
CA ILE A 498 -28.05 17.03 26.25
C ILE A 498 -29.53 17.41 26.41
N ASP A 499 -29.93 18.55 25.85
CA ASP A 499 -31.31 19.03 25.87
C ASP A 499 -32.20 18.28 24.87
N LEU A 500 -31.59 17.54 23.94
CA LEU A 500 -32.27 16.69 22.96
C LEU A 500 -32.37 15.23 23.41
N GLN A 501 -31.69 14.85 24.51
CA GLN A 501 -31.88 13.54 25.13
C GLN A 501 -33.27 13.49 25.76
N ARG A 502 -34.09 12.54 25.30
CA ARG A 502 -35.46 12.32 25.82
C ARG A 502 -35.48 11.78 27.24
N LEU A 503 -34.37 11.20 27.68
CA LEU A 503 -34.21 10.57 28.98
C LEU A 503 -33.11 11.30 29.74
N SER A 504 -33.32 11.50 31.03
CA SER A 504 -32.26 12.05 31.87
C SER A 504 -31.10 11.06 31.97
N GLN A 505 -29.90 11.57 32.24
CA GLN A 505 -28.69 10.75 32.36
C GLN A 505 -28.86 9.61 33.40
N THR A 506 -29.66 9.86 34.45
CA THR A 506 -30.03 8.89 35.48
C THR A 506 -31.01 7.80 35.00
N GLN A 507 -31.84 8.11 34.00
CA GLN A 507 -32.75 7.16 33.37
C GLN A 507 -32.02 6.31 32.33
N GLU A 508 -31.13 6.91 31.54
CA GLU A 508 -30.27 6.16 30.61
C GLU A 508 -29.35 5.19 31.38
N SER A 509 -28.76 5.62 32.51
CA SER A 509 -27.93 4.74 33.34
C SER A 509 -28.69 3.57 33.96
N LYS A 510 -30.00 3.74 34.22
CA LYS A 510 -30.88 2.68 34.76
C LYS A 510 -31.40 1.71 33.68
N LEU A 511 -31.39 2.12 32.42
CA LEU A 511 -31.74 1.25 31.30
C LEU A 511 -30.52 0.45 30.79
N ALA A 512 -29.32 0.97 31.03
CA ALA A 512 -28.06 0.32 30.68
C ALA A 512 -27.56 -0.67 31.77
N SER A 513 -28.16 -0.65 32.97
CA SER A 513 -27.96 -1.62 34.05
C SER A 513 -29.02 -2.71 34.01
#